data_AF-A0A2Z3H2M6-F1
#
_entry.id   AF-A0A2Z3H2M6-F1
#
_cell.length_a   1.000
_cell.length_b   1.000
_cell.length_c   1.000
_cell.angle_alpha   90.00
_cell.angle_beta   90.00
_cell.angle_gamma   90.00
#
_symmetry.space_group_name_H-M   'P 1'
#
loop_
_entity.id
_entity.type
_entity.pdbx_description
1 polymer ?
#
loop_
_entity_poly.entity_id
_entity_poly.type
_entity_poly.pdbx_seq_one_letter_code
_entity_poly.pdbx_strand_id
1 'polypeptide(L)'
;MKRAKKARPAPPPPRGGRPVLTVVLTLGFAAALLFGLSLLGDQAKRRIGPRDRYSVAFADIRCDPPPGTDRETFLTEVRYTAAAGSTLQLLDPQLKPRLTGAFAAHPWVLRVDSVTIEPPDVVAVALTFRKPVLCVPHAATKRAVDAKGVLLPATAPTDGLPELLGAPALPSNALAGHLWPAEVVVRAAPVAVEYKPKTLERTPQGWQLIMPDGRKLLVAK
;
A
#
# COMPACT_ATOMS: atom_id res chain seq x y z
N MET A 1 40.08 63.27 70.30
CA MET A 1 40.21 61.82 70.62
C MET A 1 39.28 61.01 69.71
N LYS A 2 39.69 59.79 69.37
CA LYS A 2 39.38 59.04 68.13
C LYS A 2 37.92 58.54 68.03
N ARG A 3 37.26 58.80 66.89
CA ARG A 3 35.98 58.19 66.48
C ARG A 3 36.18 56.69 66.20
N ALA A 4 35.46 55.83 66.93
CA ALA A 4 35.43 54.39 66.70
C ALA A 4 34.63 54.06 65.42
N LYS A 5 35.29 53.43 64.44
CA LYS A 5 34.67 52.90 63.22
C LYS A 5 33.82 51.68 63.56
N LYS A 6 32.51 51.78 63.38
CA LYS A 6 31.53 50.68 63.47
C LYS A 6 31.79 49.70 62.33
N ALA A 7 32.20 48.47 62.66
CA ALA A 7 32.48 47.41 61.70
C ALA A 7 31.21 47.04 60.92
N ARG A 8 31.31 46.98 59.58
CA ARG A 8 30.24 46.49 58.71
C ARG A 8 30.08 44.97 58.91
N PRO A 9 28.84 44.45 58.99
CA PRO A 9 28.59 43.02 59.06
C PRO A 9 29.01 42.33 57.75
N ALA A 10 29.63 41.16 57.88
CA ALA A 10 30.10 40.34 56.76
C ALA A 10 28.92 39.84 55.90
N PRO A 11 29.09 39.72 54.57
CA PRO A 11 28.05 39.20 53.69
C PRO A 11 27.74 37.72 54.00
N PRO A 12 26.46 37.30 53.93
CA PRO A 12 26.08 35.91 54.16
C PRO A 12 26.67 34.99 53.07
N PRO A 13 27.08 33.77 53.43
CA PRO A 13 27.63 32.81 52.46
C PRO A 13 26.58 32.41 51.42
N PRO A 14 26.99 32.17 50.15
CA PRO A 14 26.07 31.78 49.09
C PRO A 14 25.43 30.42 49.41
N ARG A 15 24.09 30.38 49.46
CA ARG A 15 23.30 29.15 49.60
C ARG A 15 23.41 28.32 48.32
N GLY A 16 24.40 27.43 48.28
CA GLY A 16 24.73 26.62 47.10
C GLY A 16 23.74 25.47 46.80
N GLY A 17 23.25 25.45 45.56
CA GLY A 17 23.12 24.29 44.64
C GLY A 17 22.32 23.03 45.01
N ARG A 18 21.97 22.80 46.27
CA ARG A 18 21.39 21.53 46.75
C ARG A 18 20.02 21.13 46.16
N PRO A 19 19.06 22.03 45.87
CA PRO A 19 17.78 21.59 45.30
C PRO A 19 17.91 21.17 43.83
N VAL A 20 18.83 21.78 43.06
CA VAL A 20 19.02 21.47 41.64
C VAL A 20 19.58 20.06 41.46
N LEU A 21 20.56 19.67 42.30
CA LEU A 21 21.16 18.33 42.23
C LEU A 21 20.13 17.22 42.50
N THR A 22 19.21 17.45 43.44
CA THR A 22 18.16 16.48 43.80
C THR A 22 17.15 16.29 42.67
N VAL A 23 16.78 17.38 41.99
CA VAL A 23 15.89 17.33 40.81
C VAL A 23 16.56 16.59 39.65
N VAL A 24 17.84 16.85 39.37
CA VAL A 24 18.57 16.15 38.30
C VAL A 24 18.71 14.65 38.59
N LEU A 25 19.01 14.26 39.83
CA LEU A 25 19.11 12.86 40.23
C LEU A 25 17.77 12.11 40.09
N THR A 26 16.68 12.71 40.52
CA THR A 26 15.34 12.09 40.43
C THR A 26 14.88 11.94 38.97
N LEU A 27 15.09 12.96 38.13
CA LEU A 27 14.84 12.87 36.69
C LEU A 27 15.73 11.82 36.02
N GLY A 28 17.02 11.76 36.36
CA GLY A 28 17.94 10.76 35.83
C GLY A 28 17.53 9.33 36.19
N PHE A 29 17.12 9.10 37.45
CA PHE A 29 16.64 7.81 37.90
C PHE A 29 15.34 7.41 37.20
N ALA A 30 14.37 8.33 37.08
CA ALA A 30 13.12 8.08 36.36
C ALA A 30 13.38 7.75 34.88
N ALA A 31 14.27 8.50 34.21
CA ALA A 31 14.66 8.23 32.83
C ALA A 31 15.34 6.87 32.67
N ALA A 32 16.25 6.50 33.59
CA ALA A 32 16.91 5.19 33.59
C ALA A 32 15.91 4.04 33.81
N LEU A 33 14.92 4.22 34.68
CA LEU A 33 13.85 3.25 34.92
C LEU A 33 12.98 3.05 33.69
N LEU A 34 12.55 4.13 33.05
CA LEU A 34 11.77 4.09 31.81
C LEU A 34 12.56 3.44 30.67
N PHE A 35 13.84 3.79 30.52
CA PHE A 35 14.72 3.20 29.51
C PHE A 35 14.95 1.70 29.77
N GLY A 36 15.18 1.32 31.03
CA GLY A 36 15.32 -0.07 31.44
C GLY A 36 14.05 -0.89 31.17
N LEU A 37 12.86 -0.36 31.47
CA LEU A 37 11.58 -1.00 31.14
C LEU A 37 11.40 -1.16 29.63
N SER A 38 11.75 -0.14 28.84
CA SER A 38 11.68 -0.18 27.39
C SER A 38 12.57 -1.28 26.80
N LEU A 39 13.82 -1.38 27.27
CA LEU A 39 14.74 -2.43 26.84
C LEU A 39 14.29 -3.83 27.26
N LEU A 40 13.82 -3.99 28.51
CA LEU A 40 13.29 -5.28 28.97
C LEU A 40 12.05 -5.69 28.17
N GLY A 41 11.17 -4.74 27.84
CA GLY A 41 9.99 -4.97 27.02
C GLY A 41 10.35 -5.48 25.63
N ASP A 42 11.29 -4.82 24.96
CA ASP A 42 11.78 -5.25 23.65
C ASP A 42 12.42 -6.64 23.69
N GLN A 43 13.20 -6.93 24.74
CA GLN A 43 13.84 -8.23 24.89
C GLN A 43 12.85 -9.36 25.22
N ALA A 44 11.84 -9.09 26.06
CA ALA A 44 10.75 -10.00 26.35
C ALA A 44 9.92 -10.28 25.09
N LYS A 45 9.62 -9.24 24.29
CA LYS A 45 8.91 -9.37 23.02
C LYS A 45 9.68 -10.26 22.04
N ARG A 46 11.00 -10.12 21.95
CA ARG A 46 11.87 -11.00 21.12
C ARG A 46 11.88 -12.46 21.58
N ARG A 47 11.72 -12.73 22.89
CA ARG A 47 11.69 -14.11 23.43
C ARG A 47 10.31 -14.77 23.37
N ILE A 48 9.23 -13.98 23.38
CA ILE A 48 7.84 -14.48 23.28
C ILE A 48 7.39 -14.59 21.81
N GLY A 49 7.93 -13.74 20.93
CA GLY A 49 7.65 -13.69 19.49
C GLY A 49 7.74 -15.02 18.73
N PRO A 50 8.72 -15.90 18.99
CA PRO A 50 8.89 -17.14 18.21
C PRO A 50 7.90 -18.27 18.55
N ARG A 51 6.92 -18.06 19.42
CA ARG A 51 5.96 -19.11 19.76
C ARG A 51 4.96 -19.28 18.62
N ASP A 52 4.75 -20.52 18.17
CA ASP A 52 3.85 -20.91 17.07
C ASP A 52 2.47 -20.22 17.12
N ARG A 53 1.97 -19.92 18.32
CA ARG A 53 0.69 -19.21 18.54
C ARG A 53 0.58 -17.79 17.96
N TYR A 54 1.69 -17.16 17.55
CA TYR A 54 1.71 -15.82 16.92
C TYR A 54 2.23 -15.87 15.48
N SER A 55 2.31 -17.07 14.93
CA SER A 55 2.78 -17.35 13.59
C SER A 55 1.59 -17.79 12.75
N VAL A 56 1.31 -17.05 11.67
CA VAL A 56 0.19 -17.35 10.75
C VAL A 56 0.77 -17.66 9.37
N ALA A 57 0.28 -18.71 8.70
CA ALA A 57 0.72 -18.98 7.34
C ALA A 57 0.15 -17.90 6.40
N PHE A 58 0.93 -17.50 5.39
CA PHE A 58 0.46 -16.52 4.41
C PHE A 58 -0.82 -17.00 3.69
N ALA A 59 -0.95 -18.31 3.49
CA ALA A 59 -2.12 -18.95 2.88
C ALA A 59 -3.39 -18.85 3.75
N ASP A 60 -3.26 -18.57 5.05
CA ASP A 60 -4.39 -18.44 5.98
C ASP A 60 -4.96 -17.00 6.02
N ILE A 61 -4.34 -16.06 5.30
CA ILE A 61 -4.87 -14.70 5.18
C ILE A 61 -6.26 -14.76 4.55
N ARG A 62 -7.23 -14.11 5.21
CA ARG A 62 -8.60 -13.97 4.71
C ARG A 62 -8.69 -12.73 3.83
N CYS A 63 -9.03 -12.94 2.56
CA CYS A 63 -9.37 -11.87 1.62
C CYS A 63 -10.27 -12.44 0.53
N ASP A 64 -11.06 -11.57 -0.09
CA ASP A 64 -11.79 -11.93 -1.31
C ASP A 64 -10.80 -12.00 -2.48
N PRO A 65 -10.89 -13.00 -3.37
CA PRO A 65 -10.03 -13.08 -4.54
C PRO A 65 -10.52 -12.17 -5.69
N PRO A 66 -9.64 -11.81 -6.64
CA PRO A 66 -10.06 -11.11 -7.85
C PRO A 66 -10.92 -12.02 -8.76
N PRO A 67 -11.70 -11.44 -9.70
CA PRO A 67 -12.54 -12.21 -10.60
C PRO A 67 -11.73 -13.21 -11.44
N GLY A 68 -12.20 -14.47 -11.49
CA GLY A 68 -11.58 -15.52 -12.31
C GLY A 68 -10.36 -16.20 -11.68
N THR A 69 -10.04 -15.90 -10.42
CA THR A 69 -8.95 -16.54 -9.67
C THR A 69 -9.46 -16.98 -8.31
N ASP A 70 -8.96 -18.09 -7.78
CA ASP A 70 -9.22 -18.50 -6.41
C ASP A 70 -8.30 -17.78 -5.42
N ARG A 71 -8.64 -17.84 -4.13
CA ARG A 71 -7.90 -17.15 -3.06
C ARG A 71 -6.47 -17.68 -2.90
N GLU A 72 -6.24 -18.98 -3.06
CA GLU A 72 -4.93 -19.60 -2.84
C GLU A 72 -3.94 -19.21 -3.94
N THR A 73 -4.38 -19.25 -5.19
CA THR A 73 -3.61 -18.78 -6.34
C THR A 73 -3.26 -17.30 -6.17
N PHE A 74 -4.26 -16.46 -5.84
CA PHE A 74 -4.04 -15.04 -5.61
C PHE A 74 -3.02 -14.75 -4.49
N LEU A 75 -3.16 -15.42 -3.33
CA LEU A 75 -2.22 -15.25 -2.22
C LEU A 75 -0.81 -15.73 -2.59
N THR A 76 -0.69 -16.76 -3.41
CA THR A 76 0.59 -17.25 -3.92
C THR A 76 1.27 -16.20 -4.82
N GLU A 77 0.52 -15.58 -5.73
CA GLU A 77 1.00 -14.50 -6.60
C GLU A 77 1.43 -13.26 -5.80
N VAL A 78 0.63 -12.86 -4.80
CA VAL A 78 0.96 -11.74 -3.90
C VAL A 78 2.26 -12.04 -3.14
N ARG A 79 2.37 -13.24 -2.57
CA ARG A 79 3.57 -13.67 -1.82
C ARG A 79 4.82 -13.62 -2.70
N TYR A 80 4.73 -14.16 -3.92
CA TYR A 80 5.84 -14.18 -4.87
C TYR A 80 6.24 -12.76 -5.28
N THR A 81 5.27 -11.92 -5.66
CA THR A 81 5.49 -10.53 -6.08
C THR A 81 6.15 -9.69 -4.99
N ALA A 82 5.75 -9.89 -3.74
CA ALA A 82 6.28 -9.16 -2.59
C ALA A 82 7.54 -9.77 -1.97
N ALA A 83 8.03 -10.89 -2.51
CA ALA A 83 9.08 -11.72 -1.89
C ALA A 83 8.81 -12.00 -0.39
N ALA A 84 7.53 -12.23 -0.04
CA ALA A 84 7.13 -12.47 1.34
C ALA A 84 7.41 -13.93 1.73
N GLY A 85 7.74 -14.15 3.01
CA GLY A 85 7.91 -15.50 3.56
C GLY A 85 6.60 -16.29 3.57
N SER A 86 6.69 -17.61 3.72
CA SER A 86 5.52 -18.50 3.89
C SER A 86 4.73 -18.23 5.18
N THR A 87 5.39 -17.60 6.15
CA THR A 87 4.92 -17.47 7.52
C THR A 87 5.09 -16.04 8.00
N LEU A 88 4.10 -15.54 8.73
CA LEU A 88 3.99 -14.16 9.20
C LEU A 88 3.97 -14.10 10.72
N GLN A 89 4.69 -13.14 11.28
CA GLN A 89 4.76 -12.91 12.73
C GLN A 89 3.76 -11.83 13.14
N LEU A 90 2.69 -12.18 13.85
CA LEU A 90 1.62 -11.24 14.22
C LEU A 90 2.08 -10.11 15.13
N LEU A 91 3.15 -10.33 15.91
CA LEU A 91 3.72 -9.34 16.81
C LEU A 91 4.73 -8.40 16.12
N ASP A 92 5.03 -8.62 14.84
CA ASP A 92 5.89 -7.74 14.05
C ASP A 92 5.16 -6.39 13.83
N PRO A 93 5.67 -5.27 14.38
CA PRO A 93 5.05 -3.97 14.18
C PRO A 93 5.04 -3.53 12.70
N GLN A 94 5.90 -4.12 11.86
CA GLN A 94 5.95 -3.87 10.42
C GLN A 94 5.04 -4.77 9.61
N LEU A 95 4.33 -5.73 10.22
CA LEU A 95 3.49 -6.68 9.50
C LEU A 95 2.41 -5.98 8.67
N LYS A 96 1.67 -5.07 9.30
CA LYS A 96 0.56 -4.37 8.64
C LYS A 96 1.04 -3.52 7.44
N PRO A 97 2.04 -2.62 7.58
CA PRO A 97 2.60 -1.90 6.43
C PRO A 97 3.14 -2.82 5.32
N ARG A 98 3.81 -3.91 5.69
CA ARG A 98 4.35 -4.88 4.72
C ARG A 98 3.25 -5.59 3.95
N LEU A 99 2.18 -6.02 4.62
CA LEU A 99 1.02 -6.63 3.96
C LEU A 99 0.32 -5.62 3.05
N THR A 100 0.09 -4.40 3.52
CA THR A 100 -0.48 -3.34 2.68
C THR A 100 0.35 -3.12 1.41
N GLY A 101 1.68 -3.02 1.54
CA GLY A 101 2.57 -2.87 0.39
C GLY A 101 2.56 -4.08 -0.55
N ALA A 102 2.57 -5.30 0.02
CA ALA A 102 2.54 -6.55 -0.74
C ALA A 102 1.27 -6.67 -1.60
N PHE A 103 0.08 -6.46 -0.99
CA PHE A 103 -1.18 -6.51 -1.73
C PHE A 103 -1.31 -5.36 -2.74
N ALA A 104 -0.88 -4.14 -2.38
CA ALA A 104 -0.93 -2.99 -3.29
C ALA A 104 -0.03 -3.14 -4.53
N ALA A 105 1.05 -3.92 -4.43
CA ALA A 105 1.92 -4.22 -5.57
C ALA A 105 1.27 -5.18 -6.59
N HIS A 106 0.19 -5.87 -6.22
CA HIS A 106 -0.46 -6.82 -7.10
C HIS A 106 -1.27 -6.12 -8.22
N PRO A 107 -1.11 -6.51 -9.50
CA PRO A 107 -1.75 -5.82 -10.62
C PRO A 107 -3.28 -5.70 -10.56
N TRP A 108 -3.97 -6.70 -10.00
CA TRP A 108 -5.42 -6.68 -9.82
C TRP A 108 -5.90 -5.68 -8.76
N VAL A 109 -5.04 -5.33 -7.79
CA VAL A 109 -5.45 -4.51 -6.66
C VAL A 109 -5.45 -3.04 -7.09
N LEU A 110 -6.61 -2.41 -6.96
CA LEU A 110 -6.76 -0.96 -7.13
C LEU A 110 -6.34 -0.25 -5.84
N ARG A 111 -6.77 -0.79 -4.69
CA ARG A 111 -6.49 -0.26 -3.36
C ARG A 111 -6.64 -1.34 -2.29
N VAL A 112 -5.82 -1.25 -1.25
CA VAL A 112 -6.01 -1.98 0.02
C VAL A 112 -6.83 -1.09 0.94
N ASP A 113 -8.04 -1.53 1.30
CA ASP A 113 -8.96 -0.72 2.10
C ASP A 113 -8.63 -0.84 3.60
N SER A 114 -8.36 -2.05 4.08
CA SER A 114 -7.94 -2.27 5.45
C SER A 114 -7.14 -3.56 5.60
N VAL A 115 -6.29 -3.58 6.63
CA VAL A 115 -5.61 -4.77 7.13
C VAL A 115 -5.91 -4.86 8.61
N THR A 116 -6.60 -5.92 9.01
CA THR A 116 -7.03 -6.19 10.39
C THR A 116 -6.32 -7.44 10.87
N ILE A 117 -5.75 -7.37 12.08
CA ILE A 117 -5.07 -8.48 12.73
C ILE A 117 -5.80 -8.70 14.05
N GLU A 118 -6.53 -9.81 14.15
CA GLU A 118 -7.31 -10.19 15.31
C GLU A 118 -6.62 -11.36 16.02
N PRO A 119 -6.33 -11.24 17.33
CA PRO A 119 -5.84 -12.38 18.10
C PRO A 119 -6.89 -13.51 18.15
N PRO A 120 -6.46 -14.79 18.20
CA PRO A 120 -5.08 -15.23 18.33
C PRO A 120 -4.30 -15.32 17.00
N ASP A 121 -4.96 -15.55 15.86
CA ASP A 121 -4.30 -15.98 14.61
C ASP A 121 -5.00 -15.50 13.32
N VAL A 122 -5.90 -14.53 13.40
CA VAL A 122 -6.69 -14.10 12.22
C VAL A 122 -6.08 -12.85 11.58
N VAL A 123 -5.72 -12.96 10.31
CA VAL A 123 -5.33 -11.81 9.47
C VAL A 123 -6.35 -11.68 8.35
N ALA A 124 -7.01 -10.53 8.29
CA ALA A 124 -7.99 -10.21 7.26
C ALA A 124 -7.58 -8.96 6.48
N VAL A 125 -7.71 -9.01 5.15
CA VAL A 125 -7.37 -7.91 4.25
C VAL A 125 -8.57 -7.61 3.36
N ALA A 126 -9.09 -6.40 3.47
CA ALA A 126 -10.13 -5.89 2.59
C ALA A 126 -9.49 -5.19 1.39
N LEU A 127 -9.92 -5.58 0.18
CA LEU A 127 -9.32 -5.15 -1.08
C LEU A 127 -10.39 -4.62 -2.03
N THR A 128 -10.06 -3.54 -2.73
CA THR A 128 -10.79 -3.09 -3.91
C THR A 128 -10.01 -3.50 -5.14
N PHE A 129 -10.64 -4.29 -6.01
CA PHE A 129 -10.03 -4.74 -7.26
C PHE A 129 -10.30 -3.77 -8.42
N ARG A 130 -9.36 -3.76 -9.38
CA ARG A 130 -9.53 -3.10 -10.67
C ARG A 130 -10.60 -3.81 -11.47
N LYS A 131 -11.34 -3.03 -12.26
CA LYS A 131 -12.34 -3.55 -13.20
C LYS A 131 -11.82 -3.37 -14.61
N PRO A 132 -11.81 -4.42 -15.45
CA PRO A 132 -11.47 -4.27 -16.85
C PRO A 132 -12.56 -3.45 -17.55
N VAL A 133 -12.17 -2.50 -18.40
CA VAL A 133 -13.12 -1.60 -19.09
C VAL A 133 -12.89 -1.51 -20.59
N LEU A 134 -11.70 -1.88 -21.05
CA LEU A 134 -11.27 -1.76 -22.43
C LEU A 134 -10.33 -2.92 -22.74
N CYS A 135 -10.50 -3.54 -23.89
CA CYS A 135 -9.56 -4.50 -24.43
C CYS A 135 -8.76 -3.89 -25.58
N VAL A 136 -7.47 -4.23 -25.62
CA VAL A 136 -6.52 -3.79 -26.63
C VAL A 136 -5.99 -5.04 -27.34
N PRO A 137 -6.14 -5.15 -28.68
CA PRO A 137 -5.54 -6.23 -29.44
C PRO A 137 -4.02 -6.20 -29.32
N HIS A 138 -3.42 -7.35 -29.04
CA HIS A 138 -1.97 -7.51 -28.94
C HIS A 138 -1.54 -8.88 -29.49
N ALA A 139 -0.90 -8.84 -30.67
CA ALA A 139 -0.58 -10.03 -31.44
C ALA A 139 -1.82 -10.92 -31.66
N ALA A 140 -1.78 -12.18 -31.23
CA ALA A 140 -2.91 -13.11 -31.33
C ALA A 140 -3.86 -13.08 -30.11
N THR A 141 -3.62 -12.20 -29.14
CA THR A 141 -4.37 -12.15 -27.87
C THR A 141 -4.96 -10.75 -27.63
N LYS A 142 -5.86 -10.64 -26.67
CA LYS A 142 -6.38 -9.35 -26.18
C LYS A 142 -5.84 -9.10 -24.79
N ARG A 143 -5.52 -7.85 -24.47
CA ARG A 143 -5.12 -7.42 -23.12
C ARG A 143 -6.13 -6.42 -22.58
N ALA A 144 -6.53 -6.61 -21.32
CA ALA A 144 -7.46 -5.71 -20.66
C ALA A 144 -6.72 -4.57 -19.94
N VAL A 145 -7.36 -3.41 -19.92
CA VAL A 145 -6.97 -2.27 -19.08
C VAL A 145 -8.12 -1.81 -18.21
N ASP A 146 -7.79 -1.18 -17.09
CA ASP A 146 -8.77 -0.54 -16.21
C ASP A 146 -9.16 0.88 -16.67
N ALA A 147 -10.07 1.53 -15.94
CA ALA A 147 -10.54 2.90 -16.22
C ALA A 147 -9.44 3.97 -16.26
N LYS A 148 -8.27 3.70 -15.68
CA LYS A 148 -7.11 4.60 -15.69
C LYS A 148 -6.09 4.22 -16.76
N GLY A 149 -6.37 3.20 -17.58
CA GLY A 149 -5.43 2.68 -18.56
C GLY A 149 -4.31 1.83 -17.96
N VAL A 150 -4.49 1.30 -16.75
CA VAL A 150 -3.54 0.36 -16.14
C VAL A 150 -3.71 -1.02 -16.76
N LEU A 151 -2.60 -1.61 -17.20
CA LEU A 151 -2.55 -2.95 -17.77
C LEU A 151 -2.89 -4.01 -16.71
N LEU A 152 -3.91 -4.82 -16.98
CA LEU A 152 -4.28 -5.94 -16.12
C LEU A 152 -3.47 -7.21 -16.47
N PRO A 153 -3.44 -8.21 -15.56
CA PRO A 153 -2.87 -9.53 -15.84
C PRO A 153 -3.45 -10.16 -17.11
N ALA A 154 -2.69 -11.07 -17.72
CA ALA A 154 -3.13 -11.78 -18.92
C ALA A 154 -4.37 -12.66 -18.67
N THR A 155 -4.64 -13.03 -17.41
CA THR A 155 -5.82 -13.78 -16.98
C THR A 155 -7.09 -12.93 -16.90
N ALA A 156 -7.00 -11.61 -17.04
CA ALA A 156 -8.17 -10.74 -16.97
C ALA A 156 -9.13 -11.00 -18.15
N PRO A 157 -10.44 -11.14 -17.88
CA PRO A 157 -11.42 -11.43 -18.92
C PRO A 157 -11.51 -10.25 -19.89
N THR A 158 -11.51 -10.55 -21.19
CA THR A 158 -11.65 -9.55 -22.26
C THR A 158 -12.99 -9.60 -22.98
N ASP A 159 -13.80 -10.62 -22.69
CA ASP A 159 -15.07 -10.85 -23.39
C ASP A 159 -16.09 -9.77 -23.05
N GLY A 160 -16.76 -9.27 -24.09
CA GLY A 160 -17.75 -8.20 -23.96
C GLY A 160 -17.18 -6.81 -23.68
N LEU A 161 -15.86 -6.65 -23.56
CA LEU A 161 -15.24 -5.33 -23.42
C LEU A 161 -15.21 -4.57 -24.75
N PRO A 162 -15.34 -3.23 -24.72
CA PRO A 162 -15.00 -2.37 -25.85
C PRO A 162 -13.60 -2.68 -26.39
N GLU A 163 -13.44 -2.67 -27.71
CA GLU A 163 -12.16 -2.93 -28.37
C GLU A 163 -11.55 -1.64 -28.94
N LEU A 164 -10.31 -1.33 -28.54
CA LEU A 164 -9.55 -0.21 -29.11
C LEU A 164 -8.84 -0.65 -30.40
N LEU A 165 -9.28 -0.10 -31.53
CA LEU A 165 -8.68 -0.35 -32.84
C LEU A 165 -7.47 0.56 -33.09
N GLY A 166 -6.47 0.05 -33.80
CA GLY A 166 -5.27 0.80 -34.17
C GLY A 166 -4.34 1.15 -33.00
N ALA A 167 -4.48 0.47 -31.85
CA ALA A 167 -3.60 0.68 -30.71
C ALA A 167 -2.16 0.23 -31.03
N PRO A 168 -1.13 0.97 -30.57
CA PRO A 168 0.25 0.50 -30.65
C PRO A 168 0.44 -0.83 -29.91
N ALA A 169 1.29 -1.69 -30.46
CA ALA A 169 1.62 -2.96 -29.83
C ALA A 169 2.20 -2.74 -28.42
N LEU A 170 1.80 -3.60 -27.48
CA LEU A 170 2.35 -3.59 -26.13
C LEU A 170 3.85 -3.94 -26.19
N PRO A 171 4.73 -3.11 -25.61
CA PRO A 171 6.15 -3.43 -25.49
C PRO A 171 6.39 -4.72 -24.69
N SER A 172 7.42 -5.49 -25.03
CA SER A 172 7.75 -6.75 -24.35
C SER A 172 8.13 -6.58 -22.87
N ASN A 173 8.57 -5.38 -22.47
CA ASN A 173 8.90 -5.02 -21.10
C ASN A 173 7.73 -4.41 -20.31
N ALA A 174 6.53 -4.35 -20.88
CA ALA A 174 5.39 -3.78 -20.18
C ALA A 174 4.92 -4.71 -19.04
N LEU A 175 4.81 -4.14 -17.84
CA LEU A 175 4.44 -4.87 -16.63
C LEU A 175 2.96 -4.66 -16.31
N ALA A 176 2.27 -5.73 -15.91
CA ALA A 176 0.93 -5.61 -15.35
C ALA A 176 0.96 -4.73 -14.08
N GLY A 177 -0.13 -4.03 -13.81
CA GLY A 177 -0.25 -3.07 -12.71
C GLY A 177 0.33 -1.69 -13.03
N HIS A 178 1.00 -1.52 -14.17
CA HIS A 178 1.49 -0.22 -14.65
C HIS A 178 0.59 0.36 -15.74
N LEU A 179 0.67 1.69 -15.93
CA LEU A 179 -0.01 2.36 -17.04
C LEU A 179 0.44 1.78 -18.38
N TRP A 180 -0.50 1.65 -19.30
CA TRP A 180 -0.17 1.29 -20.66
C TRP A 180 0.76 2.35 -21.28
N PRO A 181 1.91 1.98 -21.88
CA PRO A 181 2.91 2.95 -22.33
C PRO A 181 2.40 3.96 -23.36
N ALA A 182 1.51 3.53 -24.25
CA ALA A 182 0.89 4.37 -25.27
C ALA A 182 -0.26 5.22 -24.68
N GLU A 183 -0.09 6.54 -24.72
CA GLU A 183 -1.07 7.52 -24.20
C GLU A 183 -2.47 7.37 -24.80
N VAL A 184 -2.56 6.90 -26.06
CA VAL A 184 -3.84 6.63 -26.72
C VAL A 184 -4.68 5.63 -25.95
N VAL A 185 -4.08 4.60 -25.35
CA VAL A 185 -4.81 3.59 -24.56
C VAL A 185 -5.30 4.19 -23.24
N VAL A 186 -4.44 4.98 -22.58
CA VAL A 186 -4.77 5.66 -21.32
C VAL A 186 -5.94 6.63 -21.52
N ARG A 187 -5.97 7.37 -22.63
CA ARG A 187 -7.07 8.29 -22.96
C ARG A 187 -8.33 7.58 -23.46
N ALA A 188 -8.19 6.40 -24.07
CA ALA A 188 -9.32 5.61 -24.54
C ALA A 188 -10.13 4.98 -23.39
N ALA A 189 -9.47 4.57 -22.30
CA ALA A 189 -10.10 3.92 -21.16
C ALA A 189 -11.30 4.69 -20.55
N PRO A 190 -11.19 5.99 -20.20
CA PRO A 190 -12.34 6.73 -19.68
C PRO A 190 -13.47 6.90 -20.71
N VAL A 191 -13.14 7.03 -21.99
CA VAL A 191 -14.14 7.09 -23.07
C VAL A 191 -14.91 5.78 -23.17
N ALA A 192 -14.23 4.64 -23.02
CA ALA A 192 -14.85 3.33 -22.99
C ALA A 192 -15.81 3.16 -21.79
N VAL A 193 -15.44 3.70 -20.62
CA VAL A 193 -16.30 3.70 -19.42
C VAL A 193 -17.57 4.52 -19.62
N GLU A 194 -17.44 5.73 -20.16
CA GLU A 194 -18.54 6.67 -20.33
C GLU A 194 -19.56 6.19 -21.37
N TYR A 195 -19.07 5.84 -22.56
CA TYR A 195 -19.94 5.57 -23.71
C TYR A 195 -20.26 4.09 -23.91
N LYS A 196 -19.49 3.17 -23.30
CA LYS A 196 -19.61 1.71 -23.46
C LYS A 196 -19.77 1.27 -24.93
N PRO A 197 -18.87 1.71 -25.84
CA PRO A 197 -18.98 1.36 -27.24
C PRO A 197 -18.60 -0.11 -27.47
N LYS A 198 -18.99 -0.68 -28.61
CA LYS A 198 -18.47 -1.98 -29.04
C LYS A 198 -17.01 -1.88 -29.47
N THR A 199 -16.68 -0.85 -30.24
CA THR A 199 -15.30 -0.54 -30.65
C THR A 199 -15.05 0.96 -30.61
N LEU A 200 -13.80 1.34 -30.43
CA LEU A 200 -13.37 2.74 -30.49
C LEU A 200 -12.05 2.87 -31.23
N GLU A 201 -11.90 3.96 -31.97
CA GLU A 201 -10.71 4.25 -32.77
C GLU A 201 -10.32 5.73 -32.61
N ARG A 202 -9.02 5.99 -32.58
CA ARG A 202 -8.49 7.36 -32.51
C ARG A 202 -8.44 7.97 -33.92
N THR A 203 -9.14 9.07 -34.13
CA THR A 203 -9.11 9.84 -35.39
C THR A 203 -8.47 11.22 -35.20
N PRO A 204 -8.11 11.95 -36.27
CA PRO A 204 -7.62 13.32 -36.14
C PRO A 204 -8.62 14.26 -35.44
N GLN A 205 -9.92 14.03 -35.63
CA GLN A 205 -11.01 14.87 -35.10
C GLN A 205 -11.41 14.51 -33.65
N GLY A 206 -11.03 13.34 -33.14
CA GLY A 206 -11.50 12.89 -31.83
C GLY A 206 -11.47 11.37 -31.67
N TRP A 207 -12.49 10.85 -31.02
CA TRP A 207 -12.74 9.41 -30.90
C TRP A 207 -13.91 9.04 -31.78
N GLN A 208 -13.71 8.08 -32.67
CA GLN A 208 -14.81 7.46 -33.41
C GLN A 208 -15.22 6.19 -32.66
N LEU A 209 -16.48 6.16 -32.22
CA LEU A 209 -17.06 5.08 -31.46
C LEU A 209 -18.06 4.33 -32.35
N ILE A 210 -18.05 3.00 -32.30
CA ILE A 210 -19.10 2.16 -32.87
C ILE A 210 -19.87 1.58 -31.68
N MET A 211 -21.13 1.97 -31.55
CA MET A 211 -22.00 1.52 -30.46
C MET A 211 -22.44 0.06 -30.66
N PRO A 212 -22.93 -0.63 -29.61
CA PRO A 212 -23.44 -2.00 -29.74
C PRO A 212 -24.54 -2.17 -30.79
N ASP A 213 -25.32 -1.12 -31.07
CA ASP A 213 -26.37 -1.06 -32.10
C ASP A 213 -25.84 -0.74 -33.52
N GLY A 214 -24.53 -0.58 -33.68
CA GLY A 214 -23.89 -0.25 -34.95
C GLY A 214 -23.83 1.24 -35.29
N ARG A 215 -24.42 2.13 -34.48
CA ARG A 215 -24.32 3.58 -34.70
C ARG A 215 -22.90 4.07 -34.52
N LYS A 216 -22.48 4.99 -35.38
CA LYS A 216 -21.20 5.69 -35.27
C LYS A 216 -21.39 7.00 -34.51
N LEU A 217 -20.59 7.23 -33.49
CA LEU A 217 -20.56 8.48 -32.72
C LEU A 217 -19.14 9.07 -32.79
N LEU A 218 -19.04 10.35 -33.10
CA LEU A 218 -17.79 11.09 -33.05
C LEU A 218 -17.77 11.93 -31.77
N VAL A 219 -16.81 11.66 -30.89
CA VAL A 219 -16.59 12.43 -29.67
C VAL A 219 -15.38 13.33 -29.91
N ALA A 220 -15.62 14.64 -29.95
CA ALA A 220 -14.55 15.63 -30.10
C ALA A 220 -13.58 15.59 -28.90
N LYS A 221 -12.35 16.04 -29.13
CA LYS A 221 -11.26 16.03 -28.15
C LYS A 221 -11.52 16.93 -26.95
#